data_AF-A0A5N6T2C2-F1
#
_entry.id   AF-A0A5N6T2C2-F1
#
_cell.length_a   1.000
_cell.length_b   1.000
_cell.length_c   1.000
_cell.angle_alpha   90.00
_cell.angle_beta   90.00
_cell.angle_gamma   90.00
#
_symmetry.space_group_name_H-M   'P 1'
#
loop_
_entity.id
_entity.type
_entity.pdbx_description
1 polymer ?
#
loop_
_entity_poly.entity_id
_entity_poly.type
_entity_poly.pdbx_seq_one_letter_code
_entity_poly.pdbx_strand_id
1 'polypeptide(L)'
;MKASYIPQIIILGFAFIGRALAGCECFWEGTAPFCNENCPSGTTGTRRYSNSGGGAPCWTGRKQQCIRCGPNIREKPCCIPKMTCAQCIGPIMICHEMFSNIPPITCGSHLCGLCTGSIPNICPSDIKPWEPPLRNEL
;
A
#
# COMPACT_ATOMS: atom_id res chain seq x y z
N MET A 1 47.89 31.00 4.90
CA MET A 1 46.54 31.47 4.50
C MET A 1 45.79 30.26 3.96
N LYS A 2 44.64 29.92 4.56
CA LYS A 2 43.78 28.79 4.17
C LYS A 2 43.00 29.18 2.90
N ALA A 3 43.00 28.34 1.87
CA ALA A 3 41.97 28.34 0.85
C ALA A 3 41.77 26.90 0.35
N SER A 4 40.79 26.26 1.00
CA SER A 4 40.30 24.91 0.72
C SER A 4 39.50 24.93 -0.59
N TYR A 5 39.88 24.14 -1.60
CA TYR A 5 39.24 24.12 -2.93
C TYR A 5 38.65 22.76 -3.30
N ILE A 6 38.03 22.11 -2.32
CA ILE A 6 37.25 20.88 -2.49
C ILE A 6 35.97 21.16 -1.68
N PRO A 7 34.75 21.34 -2.26
CA PRO A 7 34.17 20.54 -3.35
C PRO A 7 33.09 21.27 -4.19
N GLN A 8 33.44 22.00 -5.27
CA GLN A 8 32.41 22.55 -6.18
C GLN A 8 31.86 21.52 -7.20
N ILE A 9 32.46 20.32 -7.27
CA ILE A 9 32.05 19.25 -8.21
C ILE A 9 30.81 18.47 -7.71
N ILE A 10 30.42 18.61 -6.44
CA ILE A 10 29.33 17.82 -5.84
C ILE A 10 27.93 18.26 -6.34
N ILE A 11 27.78 19.48 -6.86
CA ILE A 11 26.46 20.09 -7.09
C ILE A 11 25.83 19.74 -8.45
N LEU A 12 26.60 19.22 -9.42
CA LEU A 12 26.07 18.88 -10.77
C LEU A 12 25.70 17.40 -10.97
N GLY A 13 25.93 16.54 -9.97
CA GLY A 13 25.65 15.10 -10.05
C GLY A 13 24.25 14.66 -9.60
N PHE A 14 23.46 15.55 -8.99
CA PHE A 14 22.07 15.27 -8.63
C PHE A 14 21.14 15.62 -9.80
N ALA A 15 21.20 14.83 -10.87
CA ALA A 15 20.03 14.65 -11.71
C ALA A 15 18.94 14.04 -10.80
N PHE A 16 18.12 14.89 -10.21
CA PHE A 16 16.87 14.51 -9.56
C PHE A 16 15.94 13.98 -10.65
N ILE A 17 16.16 12.72 -11.05
CA ILE A 17 15.17 11.96 -11.79
C ILE A 17 14.05 11.71 -10.78
N GLY A 18 13.08 12.62 -10.76
CA GLY A 18 11.82 12.39 -10.07
C GLY A 18 11.21 11.12 -10.65
N ARG A 19 11.39 9.99 -9.96
CA ARG A 19 10.62 8.79 -10.25
C ARG A 19 9.16 9.16 -10.00
N ALA A 20 8.36 9.21 -11.05
CA ALA A 20 6.92 9.21 -10.91
C ALA A 20 6.57 7.93 -10.15
N LEU A 21 6.24 8.05 -8.86
CA LEU A 21 5.76 6.93 -8.07
C LEU A 21 4.42 6.52 -8.69
N ALA A 22 4.44 5.40 -9.42
CA ALA A 22 3.23 4.80 -9.93
C ALA A 22 2.49 4.15 -8.75
N GLY A 23 1.65 4.92 -8.09
CA GLY A 23 0.80 4.39 -7.02
C GLY A 23 -0.38 3.62 -7.57
N CYS A 24 -0.97 2.79 -6.71
CA CYS A 24 -2.26 2.17 -6.95
C CYS A 24 -3.23 2.53 -5.84
N GLU A 25 -4.51 2.59 -6.17
CA GLU A 25 -5.59 2.79 -5.21
C GLU A 25 -6.75 1.85 -5.47
N CYS A 26 -7.44 1.51 -4.38
CA CYS A 26 -8.66 0.73 -4.41
C CYS A 26 -9.88 1.57 -4.05
N PHE A 27 -10.96 1.29 -4.76
CA PHE A 27 -12.25 1.94 -4.56
C PHE A 27 -13.37 0.92 -4.79
N TRP A 28 -14.51 1.14 -4.14
CA TRP A 28 -15.69 0.30 -4.30
C TRP A 28 -16.59 0.92 -5.36
N GLU A 29 -16.88 0.15 -6.40
CA GLU A 29 -17.78 0.56 -7.48
C GLU A 29 -19.13 -0.12 -7.39
N GLY A 30 -20.15 0.62 -7.83
CA GLY A 30 -21.56 0.25 -7.72
C GLY A 30 -22.32 1.32 -6.92
N THR A 31 -23.32 1.93 -7.56
CA THR A 31 -24.14 2.98 -6.95
C THR A 31 -25.35 2.35 -6.28
N ALA A 32 -25.52 2.60 -4.99
CA ALA A 32 -26.73 2.15 -4.29
C ALA A 32 -27.96 2.92 -4.81
N PRO A 33 -29.18 2.34 -4.79
CA PRO A 33 -29.54 1.05 -4.19
C PRO A 33 -29.42 -0.17 -5.15
N PHE A 34 -29.22 0.05 -6.45
CA PHE A 34 -29.09 -1.00 -7.47
C PHE A 34 -27.64 -1.05 -7.96
N CYS A 35 -26.84 -1.93 -7.36
CA CYS A 35 -25.40 -1.99 -7.64
C CYS A 35 -25.08 -3.02 -8.72
N ASN A 36 -24.22 -2.63 -9.65
CA ASN A 36 -23.69 -3.51 -10.68
C ASN A 36 -22.23 -3.81 -10.37
N GLU A 37 -21.88 -5.09 -10.38
CA GLU A 37 -20.58 -5.65 -9.97
C GLU A 37 -19.43 -5.32 -10.93
N ASN A 38 -19.47 -4.16 -11.61
CA ASN A 38 -18.58 -3.86 -12.72
C ASN A 38 -17.61 -2.72 -12.38
N CYS A 39 -16.35 -2.89 -12.81
CA CYS A 39 -15.35 -1.84 -12.70
C CYS A 39 -15.37 -0.94 -13.95
N PRO A 40 -15.14 0.38 -13.80
CA PRO A 40 -15.03 1.28 -14.94
C PRO A 40 -13.82 0.93 -15.80
N SER A 41 -13.90 1.30 -17.08
CA SER A 41 -12.84 1.07 -18.05
C SER A 41 -11.49 1.62 -17.58
N GLY A 42 -10.42 0.86 -17.78
CA GLY A 42 -9.08 1.21 -17.31
C GLY A 42 -8.81 0.88 -15.84
N THR A 43 -9.72 0.17 -15.17
CA THR A 43 -9.57 -0.31 -13.80
C THR A 43 -9.84 -1.80 -13.72
N THR A 44 -9.23 -2.49 -12.75
CA THR A 44 -9.26 -3.95 -12.65
C THR A 44 -10.08 -4.42 -11.46
N GLY A 45 -10.98 -5.38 -11.67
CA GLY A 45 -11.76 -5.98 -10.59
C GLY A 45 -10.93 -6.89 -9.70
N THR A 46 -11.02 -6.70 -8.39
CA THR A 46 -10.33 -7.55 -7.40
C THR A 46 -11.06 -8.88 -7.11
N ARG A 47 -12.24 -9.09 -7.71
CA ARG A 47 -13.19 -10.16 -7.36
C ARG A 47 -13.66 -10.15 -5.90
N ARG A 48 -13.45 -9.04 -5.18
CA ARG A 48 -14.07 -8.81 -3.87
C ARG A 48 -15.38 -8.06 -4.06
N TYR A 49 -16.41 -8.59 -3.41
CA TYR A 49 -17.76 -8.05 -3.47
C TYR A 49 -18.25 -7.67 -2.08
N SER A 50 -19.04 -6.61 -1.99
CA SER A 50 -19.67 -6.17 -0.75
C SER A 50 -20.99 -5.49 -1.05
N ASN A 51 -21.98 -5.65 -0.16
CA ASN A 51 -23.26 -4.98 -0.30
C ASN A 51 -23.21 -3.54 0.19
N SER A 52 -22.25 -3.19 1.06
CA SER A 52 -22.10 -1.85 1.63
C SER A 52 -20.92 -1.07 1.04
N GLY A 53 -19.80 -1.74 0.76
CA GLY A 53 -18.59 -1.12 0.18
C GLY A 53 -18.21 0.21 0.85
N GLY A 54 -17.94 1.25 0.05
CA GLY A 54 -17.59 2.60 0.49
C GLY A 54 -18.76 3.60 0.53
N GLY A 55 -19.95 3.19 0.98
CA GLY A 55 -21.10 4.09 1.06
C GLY A 55 -22.40 3.39 1.50
N ALA A 56 -23.55 3.88 1.00
CA ALA A 56 -24.85 3.27 1.29
C ALA A 56 -24.95 1.83 0.77
N PRO A 57 -25.70 0.96 1.47
CA PRO A 57 -25.88 -0.43 1.07
C PRO A 57 -26.76 -0.59 -0.18
N CYS A 58 -26.41 -1.56 -1.01
CA CYS A 58 -27.22 -2.01 -2.13
C CYS A 58 -28.40 -2.82 -1.61
N TRP A 59 -29.59 -2.57 -2.15
CA TRP A 59 -30.77 -3.41 -1.92
C TRP A 59 -30.74 -4.63 -2.83
N THR A 60 -30.22 -4.46 -4.05
CA THR A 60 -30.03 -5.54 -5.01
C THR A 60 -28.68 -5.39 -5.72
N GLY A 61 -28.11 -6.53 -6.09
CA GLY A 61 -26.74 -6.61 -6.60
C GLY A 61 -25.69 -6.37 -5.53
N ARG A 62 -24.42 -6.21 -5.95
CA ARG A 62 -23.27 -6.03 -5.04
C ARG A 62 -22.30 -5.01 -5.64
N LYS A 63 -21.53 -4.36 -4.78
CA LYS A 63 -20.39 -3.51 -5.19
C LYS A 63 -19.19 -4.40 -5.45
N GLN A 64 -18.38 -4.06 -6.45
CA GLN A 64 -17.09 -4.69 -6.70
C GLN A 64 -15.96 -3.75 -6.28
N GLN A 65 -14.94 -4.27 -5.60
CA GLN A 65 -13.73 -3.49 -5.34
C GLN A 65 -12.84 -3.49 -6.58
N CYS A 66 -12.48 -2.29 -7.05
CA CYS A 66 -11.68 -2.02 -8.24
C CYS A 66 -10.32 -1.46 -7.87
N ILE A 67 -9.32 -1.74 -8.70
CA ILE A 67 -7.95 -1.23 -8.62
C ILE A 67 -7.70 -0.29 -9.79
N ARG A 68 -7.11 0.88 -9.53
CA ARG A 68 -6.49 1.71 -10.56
C ARG A 68 -5.05 2.03 -10.18
N CYS A 69 -4.15 1.97 -11.17
CA CYS A 69 -2.71 2.22 -11.00
C CYS A 69 -2.25 3.31 -11.99
N GLY A 70 -1.44 4.26 -11.53
CA GLY A 70 -0.99 5.37 -12.35
C GLY A 70 0.00 6.32 -11.66
N PRO A 71 0.69 7.16 -12.45
CA PRO A 71 1.78 8.02 -11.97
C PRO A 71 1.36 9.17 -11.05
N ASN A 72 0.04 9.45 -10.94
CA ASN A 72 -0.51 10.53 -10.11
C ASN A 72 -1.40 10.00 -8.97
N ILE A 73 -1.29 8.71 -8.66
CA ILE A 73 -2.07 8.10 -7.59
C ILE A 73 -1.22 8.15 -6.34
N ARG A 74 -1.70 8.84 -5.30
CA ARG A 74 -1.14 8.72 -3.95
C ARG A 74 -1.29 7.24 -3.57
N GLU A 75 -0.17 6.55 -3.34
CA GLU A 75 -0.18 5.14 -2.92
C GLU A 75 -1.21 4.94 -1.80
N LYS A 76 -2.32 4.31 -2.15
CA LYS A 76 -3.36 3.90 -1.23
C LYS A 76 -3.50 2.40 -1.44
N PRO A 77 -2.58 1.60 -0.87
CA PRO A 77 -2.43 0.21 -1.25
C PRO A 77 -3.78 -0.50 -1.17
N CYS A 78 -4.11 -1.24 -2.22
CA CYS A 78 -5.36 -2.00 -2.36
C CYS A 78 -5.50 -3.16 -1.36
N CYS A 79 -4.47 -3.33 -0.57
CA CYS A 79 -4.45 -4.27 0.51
C CYS A 79 -5.39 -3.73 1.61
N ILE A 80 -6.26 -4.60 2.11
CA ILE A 80 -7.03 -4.31 3.32
C ILE A 80 -6.35 -5.16 4.39
N PRO A 81 -5.72 -4.55 5.40
CA PRO A 81 -5.03 -5.33 6.40
C PRO A 81 -6.04 -6.17 7.19
N LYS A 82 -5.73 -7.46 7.32
CA LYS A 82 -6.50 -8.41 8.12
C LYS A 82 -5.90 -8.59 9.51
N MET A 83 -4.62 -8.27 9.66
CA MET A 83 -3.87 -8.43 10.89
C MET A 83 -2.76 -7.39 10.96
N THR A 84 -2.22 -7.16 12.16
CA THR A 84 -1.07 -6.30 12.38
C THR A 84 -0.04 -7.09 13.17
N CYS A 85 1.21 -7.07 12.74
CA CYS A 85 2.32 -7.59 13.54
C CYS A 85 3.24 -6.43 13.94
N ALA A 86 3.96 -6.58 15.05
CA ALA A 86 4.96 -5.62 15.49
C ALA A 86 6.34 -6.27 15.48
N GLN A 87 7.33 -5.50 15.02
CA GLN A 87 8.74 -5.87 15.09
C GLN A 87 9.55 -4.74 15.73
N CYS A 88 10.56 -5.14 16.47
CA CYS A 88 11.51 -4.22 17.10
C CYS A 88 12.76 -4.09 16.24
N ILE A 89 13.04 -2.87 15.77
CA ILE A 89 14.32 -2.52 15.15
C ILE A 89 15.06 -1.62 16.14
N GLY A 90 15.83 -2.23 17.03
CA GLY A 90 16.46 -1.50 18.13
C GLY A 90 15.42 -0.92 19.11
N PRO A 91 15.44 0.39 19.41
CA PRO A 91 14.50 1.00 20.37
C PRO A 91 13.13 1.32 19.77
N ILE A 92 12.97 1.27 18.44
CA ILE A 92 11.73 1.65 17.76
C ILE A 92 10.89 0.41 17.42
N MET A 93 9.58 0.54 17.62
CA MET A 93 8.60 -0.47 17.25
C MET A 93 7.94 -0.08 15.93
N ILE A 94 8.07 -0.97 14.95
CA ILE A 94 7.44 -0.84 13.64
C ILE A 94 6.30 -1.85 13.58
N CYS A 95 5.10 -1.36 13.33
CA CYS A 95 3.93 -2.18 13.07
C CYS A 95 3.76 -2.35 11.57
N HIS A 96 3.64 -3.60 11.15
CA HIS A 96 3.29 -3.97 9.79
C HIS A 96 1.83 -4.35 9.74
N GLU A 97 1.10 -3.64 8.91
CA GLU A 97 -0.25 -4.00 8.52
C GLU A 97 -0.15 -5.15 7.52
N MET A 98 -0.80 -6.27 7.78
CA MET A 98 -0.62 -7.52 7.02
C MET A 98 -1.91 -7.94 6.33
N PHE A 99 -1.78 -8.32 5.05
CA PHE A 99 -2.87 -8.87 4.26
C PHE A 99 -3.00 -10.40 4.41
N SER A 100 -1.87 -11.10 4.40
CA SER A 100 -1.78 -12.54 4.62
C SER A 100 -0.50 -12.86 5.41
N ASN A 101 -0.54 -13.92 6.22
CA ASN A 101 0.64 -14.47 6.91
C ASN A 101 1.33 -15.59 6.11
N ILE A 102 0.67 -16.14 5.09
CA ILE A 102 1.20 -17.21 4.23
C ILE A 102 0.73 -16.95 2.79
N PRO A 103 1.61 -16.53 1.87
CA PRO A 103 2.90 -15.88 2.13
C PRO A 103 2.71 -14.56 2.91
N PRO A 104 3.71 -14.11 3.70
CA PRO A 104 3.62 -12.88 4.48
C PRO A 104 3.66 -11.65 3.55
N ILE A 105 2.52 -10.97 3.40
CA ILE A 105 2.36 -9.79 2.55
C ILE A 105 1.95 -8.61 3.43
N THR A 106 2.77 -7.55 3.48
CA THR A 106 2.45 -6.32 4.21
C THR A 106 1.79 -5.27 3.33
N CYS A 107 0.74 -4.68 3.87
CA CYS A 107 0.08 -3.51 3.34
C CYS A 107 0.89 -2.23 3.42
N GLY A 108 1.69 -2.11 4.47
CA GLY A 108 2.29 -0.86 4.89
C GLY A 108 2.89 -1.04 6.28
N SER A 109 3.86 -0.20 6.57
CA SER A 109 4.53 -0.18 7.87
C SER A 109 4.47 1.22 8.46
N HIS A 110 4.21 1.30 9.76
CA HIS A 110 4.15 2.54 10.50
C HIS A 110 4.85 2.40 11.85
N LEU A 111 5.36 3.51 12.38
CA LEU A 111 5.89 3.54 13.74
C LEU A 111 4.72 3.49 14.73
N CYS A 112 4.74 2.52 15.64
CA CYS A 112 3.65 2.32 16.60
C CYS A 112 4.10 2.39 18.06
N GLY A 113 5.40 2.54 18.34
CA GLY A 113 5.87 2.73 19.70
C GLY A 113 7.38 2.56 19.88
N LEU A 114 7.77 2.30 21.13
CA LEU A 114 9.14 1.99 21.53
C LEU A 114 9.23 0.56 22.06
N CYS A 115 10.37 -0.07 21.85
CA CYS A 115 10.63 -1.43 22.31
C CYS A 115 11.18 -1.42 23.73
N THR A 116 10.38 -1.90 24.68
CA THR A 116 10.77 -2.06 26.08
C THR A 116 10.96 -3.54 26.39
N GLY A 117 12.18 -4.05 26.21
CA GLY A 117 12.73 -5.28 26.82
C GLY A 117 12.11 -6.65 26.52
N SER A 118 10.81 -6.76 26.19
CA SER A 118 10.08 -8.03 26.28
C SER A 118 9.07 -8.27 25.16
N ILE A 119 9.01 -7.43 24.12
CA ILE A 119 8.03 -7.57 23.05
C ILE A 119 8.56 -8.60 22.07
N PRO A 120 7.90 -9.77 21.89
CA PRO A 120 8.36 -10.73 20.91
C PRO A 120 8.22 -10.10 19.52
N ASN A 121 9.23 -10.31 18.66
CA ASN A 121 9.08 -10.10 17.23
C ASN A 121 8.00 -11.09 16.74
N ILE A 122 6.75 -10.64 16.66
CA ILE A 122 5.59 -11.47 16.27
C ILE A 122 5.44 -11.52 14.73
N CYS A 123 6.25 -10.75 14.03
CA CYS A 123 6.25 -10.70 12.58
C CYS A 123 6.87 -11.98 11.98
N PRO A 124 6.20 -12.64 11.00
CA PRO A 124 6.82 -13.70 10.20
C PRO A 124 8.13 -13.22 9.55
N SER A 125 9.09 -14.13 9.42
CA SER A 125 10.31 -13.92 8.64
C SER A 125 9.96 -13.72 7.15
N ASP A 126 10.70 -12.86 6.47
CA ASP A 126 10.58 -12.59 5.02
C ASP A 126 9.28 -11.90 4.57
N ILE A 127 8.83 -10.88 5.32
CA ILE A 127 7.71 -10.02 4.91
C ILE A 127 8.01 -9.36 3.55
N LYS A 128 7.14 -9.59 2.57
CA LYS A 128 7.19 -8.88 1.29
C LYS A 128 6.22 -7.71 1.29
N PRO A 129 6.61 -6.52 0.81
CA PRO A 129 5.66 -5.45 0.56
C PRO A 129 4.60 -5.93 -0.43
N TRP A 130 3.35 -5.52 -0.22
CA TRP A 130 2.29 -5.74 -1.18
C TRP A 130 2.67 -5.00 -2.46
N GLU A 131 2.91 -5.76 -3.52
CA GLU A 131 3.12 -5.21 -4.83
C GLU A 131 1.78 -5.23 -5.57
N PRO A 132 1.36 -4.10 -6.17
CA PRO A 132 0.21 -4.15 -7.05
C PRO A 132 0.48 -5.11 -8.21
N PRO A 133 -0.54 -5.84 -8.67
CA PRO A 133 -0.35 -6.66 -9.86
C PRO A 133 0.04 -5.75 -11.04
N LEU A 134 1.09 -6.15 -11.75
CA LEU A 134 1.55 -5.45 -12.93
C LEU A 134 0.43 -5.47 -13.98
N ARG A 135 0.22 -4.34 -14.67
CA ARG A 135 -0.78 -4.20 -15.75
C ARG A 135 -0.71 -5.34 -16.79
N ASN A 136 0.45 -5.96 -16.95
CA ASN A 136 0.75 -6.94 -17.99
C ASN A 136 0.68 -8.41 -17.49
N GLU A 137 0.49 -8.64 -16.20
CA GLU A 137 0.42 -9.98 -15.60
C GLU A 137 -1.01 -10.36 -15.15
N LEU A 138 -2.03 -9.65 -15.66
CA LEU A 138 -3.45 -9.90 -15.39
C LEU A 138 -4.30 -9.88 -16.65
#